data_AF-M5G9F8-F1
#
_entry.id   AF-M5G9F8-F1
#
_cell.length_a   1.000
_cell.length_b   1.000
_cell.length_c   1.000
_cell.angle_alpha   90.00
_cell.angle_beta   90.00
_cell.angle_gamma   90.00
#
_symmetry.space_group_name_H-M   'P 1'
#
loop_
_entity.id
_entity.type
_entity.pdbx_description
1 polymer ?
#
loop_
_entity_poly.entity_id
_entity_poly.type
_entity_poly.pdbx_seq_one_letter_code
_entity_poly.pdbx_strand_id
1 'polypeptide(L)'
;MSPAIDFFPSTEHTNDKDASYQGDSKLQDLKRHVEVLESAPHCSSSKRLHLNVGFVPWEDLGEEELHACNYLIAKVCKMMYSLVRYEHGTTMPCKGITPLSGNTNLLVPDFHCDINDPTNKLIQTRAARMGLEAESGNSAGNVPKELRDKWLTLPMLQELGHASWPNMKQIYKAHLDHAIFKSQFVHEHWVGKEWSCNEDGMKSQTWQDWLYAMGMLLVFERDDPDLDVWEVCQPVWLNKALWHFFQGAIADYARESAAWGRGKSKVHEAKRIDCRCTFFLKPSWTPYNCMIHELWKGEELLKQLDWIR
;
A
#
# COMPACT_ATOMS: atom_id res chain seq x y z
N MET A 1 1.63 59.29 30.25
CA MET A 1 2.01 58.21 31.17
C MET A 1 1.58 56.91 30.51
N SER A 2 2.52 56.22 29.87
CA SER A 2 2.29 54.95 29.19
C SER A 2 2.75 53.82 30.13
N PRO A 3 1.99 52.73 30.30
CA PRO A 3 2.46 51.62 31.13
C PRO A 3 3.44 50.75 30.35
N ALA A 4 4.53 50.39 31.02
CA ALA A 4 5.52 49.42 30.55
C ALA A 4 4.89 48.02 30.53
N ILE A 5 5.13 47.30 29.43
CA ILE A 5 4.78 45.88 29.29
C ILE A 5 6.07 45.11 29.59
N ASP A 6 6.08 44.38 30.70
CA ASP A 6 7.20 43.53 31.09
C ASP A 6 7.17 42.22 30.28
N PHE A 7 8.30 41.95 29.62
CA PHE A 7 8.61 40.70 28.93
C PHE A 7 8.86 39.58 29.95
N PHE A 8 8.10 38.49 29.87
CA PHE A 8 8.40 37.24 30.59
C PHE A 8 9.39 36.37 29.79
N PRO A 9 10.34 35.69 30.45
CA PRO A 9 11.28 34.80 29.78
C PRO A 9 10.63 33.45 29.44
N SER A 10 10.85 33.00 28.22
CA SER A 10 10.49 31.67 27.73
C SER A 10 11.24 30.58 28.50
N THR A 11 10.51 29.69 29.18
CA THR A 11 11.06 28.43 29.68
C THR A 11 11.05 27.39 28.56
N GLU A 12 12.24 27.04 28.07
CA GLU A 12 12.47 25.84 27.26
C GLU A 12 12.17 24.59 28.10
N HIS A 13 11.26 23.76 27.59
CA HIS A 13 11.08 22.38 28.05
C HIS A 13 11.47 21.43 26.93
N THR A 14 12.72 20.98 26.95
CA THR A 14 13.16 19.79 26.21
C THR A 14 12.74 18.55 27.00
N ASN A 15 11.77 17.81 26.47
CA ASN A 15 11.51 16.43 26.87
C ASN A 15 11.15 15.62 25.62
N ASP A 16 12.16 15.38 24.77
CA ASP A 16 12.14 14.28 23.82
C ASP A 16 12.31 12.98 24.61
N LYS A 17 11.20 12.27 24.81
CA LYS A 17 11.23 10.85 25.20
C LYS A 17 10.64 10.03 24.06
N ASP A 18 11.55 9.34 23.40
CA ASP A 18 11.38 8.24 22.44
C ASP A 18 10.00 7.57 22.47
N ALA A 19 9.09 8.08 21.64
CA ALA A 19 7.94 7.33 21.15
C ALA A 19 8.43 6.38 20.06
N SER A 20 9.09 5.29 20.46
CA SER A 20 9.42 4.16 19.60
C SER A 20 8.15 3.62 18.94
N TYR A 21 7.97 3.97 17.67
CA TYR A 21 6.82 3.72 16.82
C TYR A 21 6.48 2.21 16.72
N GLN A 22 5.24 1.82 17.05
CA GLN A 22 4.70 0.46 16.85
C GLN A 22 4.47 0.07 15.36
N GLY A 23 4.84 0.94 14.41
CA GLY A 23 4.81 0.65 12.98
C GLY A 23 5.69 -0.54 12.58
N ASP A 24 6.76 -0.78 13.33
CA ASP A 24 7.73 -1.84 13.04
C ASP A 24 7.14 -3.25 13.23
N SER A 25 6.24 -3.46 14.20
CA SER A 25 5.66 -4.79 14.45
C SER A 25 4.77 -5.26 13.30
N LYS A 26 3.91 -4.38 12.76
CA LYS A 26 3.01 -4.74 11.65
C LYS A 26 3.78 -4.86 10.33
N LEU A 27 4.84 -4.06 10.15
CA LEU A 27 5.74 -4.20 9.02
C LEU A 27 6.49 -5.54 9.07
N GLN A 28 6.92 -5.98 10.26
CA GLN A 28 7.54 -7.30 10.45
C GLN A 28 6.56 -8.44 10.19
N ASP A 29 5.31 -8.35 10.64
CA ASP A 29 4.30 -9.39 10.36
C ASP A 29 3.94 -9.47 8.88
N LEU A 30 3.89 -8.34 8.16
CA LEU A 30 3.71 -8.34 6.71
C LEU A 30 4.94 -8.88 5.98
N LYS A 31 6.15 -8.46 6.36
CA LYS A 31 7.39 -9.04 5.82
C LYS A 31 7.40 -10.54 6.00
N ARG A 32 7.00 -11.03 7.17
CA ARG A 32 6.82 -12.46 7.45
C ARG A 32 5.74 -13.08 6.55
N HIS A 33 4.62 -12.39 6.29
CA HIS A 33 3.58 -12.89 5.40
C HIS A 33 4.04 -12.98 3.95
N VAL A 34 4.73 -11.95 3.44
CA VAL A 34 5.31 -11.92 2.10
C VAL A 34 6.41 -12.98 1.99
N GLU A 35 7.27 -13.09 2.99
CA GLU A 35 8.29 -14.14 3.08
C GLU A 35 7.66 -15.54 3.09
N VAL A 36 6.54 -15.73 3.79
CA VAL A 36 5.76 -16.99 3.75
C VAL A 36 5.19 -17.23 2.36
N LEU A 37 4.67 -16.22 1.67
CA LEU A 37 4.14 -16.36 0.31
C LEU A 37 5.24 -16.65 -0.72
N GLU A 38 6.44 -16.13 -0.51
CA GLU A 38 7.60 -16.31 -1.37
C GLU A 38 8.36 -17.61 -1.08
N SER A 39 8.35 -18.06 0.18
CA SER A 39 9.02 -19.28 0.64
C SER A 39 8.13 -20.51 0.57
N ALA A 40 6.80 -20.35 0.56
CA ALA A 40 5.88 -21.46 0.41
C ALA A 40 6.07 -22.08 -0.99
N PRO A 41 6.50 -23.35 -1.08
CA PRO A 41 6.58 -24.04 -2.36
C PRO A 41 5.20 -24.31 -3.00
N HIS A 42 4.11 -23.88 -2.34
CA HIS A 42 2.74 -24.26 -2.67
C HIS A 42 1.76 -23.10 -2.52
N CYS A 43 0.85 -23.01 -3.48
CA CYS A 43 -0.41 -22.28 -3.42
C CYS A 43 -1.29 -22.86 -2.27
N SER A 44 -1.05 -22.43 -1.04
CA SER A 44 -1.75 -22.91 0.16
C SER A 44 -3.12 -22.26 0.38
N SER A 45 -3.46 -21.20 -0.35
CA SER A 45 -4.78 -20.54 -0.24
C SER A 45 -5.85 -21.19 -1.13
N SER A 46 -6.26 -22.40 -0.74
CA SER A 46 -7.66 -22.83 -0.54
C SER A 46 -8.78 -22.49 -1.55
N LYS A 47 -8.50 -22.32 -2.84
CA LYS A 47 -9.45 -22.68 -3.91
C LYS A 47 -8.72 -23.56 -4.91
N ARG A 48 -8.92 -24.88 -4.79
CA ARG A 48 -8.27 -25.92 -5.60
C ARG A 48 -8.27 -25.48 -7.06
N LEU A 49 -7.08 -25.31 -7.63
CA LEU A 49 -6.92 -24.94 -9.02
C LEU A 49 -7.51 -26.06 -9.86
N HIS A 50 -8.69 -25.81 -10.44
CA HIS A 50 -9.27 -26.69 -11.45
C HIS A 50 -8.45 -26.51 -12.73
N LEU A 51 -7.35 -27.26 -12.84
CA LEU A 51 -6.59 -27.39 -14.07
C LEU A 51 -7.52 -28.06 -15.09
N ASN A 52 -8.02 -27.30 -16.06
CA ASN A 52 -9.07 -27.73 -16.99
C ASN A 52 -8.53 -28.52 -18.21
N VAL A 53 -7.25 -28.91 -18.20
CA VAL A 53 -6.67 -29.65 -19.33
C VAL A 53 -6.68 -31.13 -19.01
N GLY A 54 -7.79 -31.81 -19.29
CA GLY A 54 -7.88 -33.26 -19.50
C GLY A 54 -7.21 -34.20 -18.47
N PHE A 55 -6.81 -33.71 -17.30
CA PHE A 55 -5.95 -34.42 -16.37
C PHE A 55 -6.62 -34.61 -15.03
N VAL A 56 -6.27 -35.78 -14.50
CA VAL A 56 -6.53 -36.32 -13.17
C VAL A 56 -6.63 -35.19 -12.14
N PRO A 57 -7.76 -35.06 -11.41
CA PRO A 57 -7.88 -34.16 -10.29
C PRO A 57 -6.66 -34.24 -9.37
N TRP A 58 -6.28 -33.13 -8.75
CA TRP A 58 -5.11 -33.08 -7.87
C TRP A 58 -5.13 -34.15 -6.76
N GLU A 59 -6.33 -34.50 -6.31
CA GLU A 59 -6.60 -35.51 -5.28
C GLU A 59 -6.30 -36.95 -5.73
N ASP A 60 -6.24 -37.17 -7.03
CA ASP A 60 -6.04 -38.48 -7.65
C ASP A 60 -4.59 -38.66 -8.14
N LEU A 61 -3.72 -37.66 -7.95
CA LEU A 61 -2.30 -37.75 -8.28
C LEU A 61 -1.55 -38.60 -7.25
N GLY A 62 -0.71 -39.52 -7.74
CA GLY A 62 0.22 -40.27 -6.88
C GLY A 62 1.27 -39.35 -6.25
N GLU A 63 1.94 -39.82 -5.19
CA GLU A 63 2.95 -39.03 -4.47
C GLU A 63 4.09 -38.53 -5.38
N GLU A 64 4.58 -39.37 -6.30
CA GLU A 64 5.62 -38.99 -7.26
C GLU A 64 5.15 -37.94 -8.27
N GLU A 65 3.89 -38.03 -8.72
CA GLU A 65 3.30 -37.05 -9.64
C GLU A 65 3.07 -35.72 -8.95
N LEU A 66 2.61 -35.76 -7.70
CA LEU A 66 2.45 -34.58 -6.87
C LEU A 66 3.80 -33.89 -6.62
N HIS A 67 4.85 -34.67 -6.35
CA HIS A 67 6.21 -34.14 -6.20
C HIS A 67 6.70 -33.48 -7.49
N ALA A 68 6.58 -34.15 -8.63
CA ALA A 68 6.98 -33.61 -9.93
C ALA A 68 6.18 -32.35 -10.29
N CYS A 69 4.87 -32.35 -10.06
CA CYS A 69 4.00 -31.21 -10.32
C CYS A 69 4.41 -30.00 -9.48
N ASN A 70 4.58 -30.18 -8.17
CA ASN A 70 5.02 -29.10 -7.27
C ASN A 70 6.40 -28.55 -7.66
N TYR A 71 7.34 -29.43 -8.00
CA TYR A 71 8.64 -29.02 -8.51
C TYR A 71 8.51 -28.14 -9.76
N LEU A 72 7.69 -28.55 -10.72
CA LEU A 72 7.49 -27.82 -11.98
C LEU A 72 6.76 -26.49 -11.77
N ILE A 73 5.76 -26.42 -10.89
CA ILE A 73 5.11 -25.17 -10.49
C ILE A 73 6.15 -24.19 -9.94
N ALA A 74 6.95 -24.63 -8.96
CA ALA A 74 8.00 -23.79 -8.37
C ALA A 74 9.02 -23.33 -9.42
N LYS A 75 9.39 -24.22 -10.35
CA LYS A 75 10.29 -23.90 -11.45
C LYS A 75 9.71 -22.85 -12.39
N VAL A 76 8.49 -23.02 -12.87
CA VAL A 76 7.82 -22.08 -13.79
C VAL A 76 7.59 -20.74 -13.08
N CYS A 77 7.13 -20.74 -11.84
CA CYS A 77 6.95 -19.54 -11.02
C CYS A 77 8.27 -18.75 -10.90
N LYS A 78 9.39 -19.44 -10.60
CA LYS A 78 10.73 -18.82 -10.56
C LYS A 78 11.14 -18.21 -11.91
N MET A 79 10.81 -18.87 -13.02
CA MET A 79 11.06 -18.32 -14.37
C MET A 79 10.19 -17.08 -14.64
N MET A 80 8.94 -17.06 -14.20
CA MET A 80 8.07 -15.88 -14.29
C MET A 80 8.66 -14.70 -13.51
N TYR A 81 9.11 -14.92 -12.26
CA TYR A 81 9.80 -13.89 -11.48
C TYR A 81 11.05 -13.36 -12.20
N SER A 82 11.87 -14.25 -12.75
CA SER A 82 13.06 -13.84 -13.51
C SER A 82 12.72 -12.99 -14.74
N LEU A 83 11.68 -13.35 -15.50
CA LEU A 83 11.25 -12.61 -16.69
C LEU A 83 10.80 -11.18 -16.39
N VAL A 84 10.17 -10.99 -15.23
CA VAL A 84 9.71 -9.67 -14.78
C VAL A 84 10.75 -8.95 -13.93
N ARG A 85 11.93 -9.55 -13.71
CA ARG A 85 12.99 -9.06 -12.80
C ARG A 85 12.50 -8.81 -11.38
N TYR A 86 11.60 -9.67 -10.92
CA TYR A 86 11.23 -9.69 -9.52
C TYR A 86 12.33 -10.37 -8.71
N GLU A 87 12.84 -9.66 -7.71
CA GLU A 87 13.72 -10.20 -6.67
C GLU A 87 12.98 -10.24 -5.34
N HIS A 88 13.29 -11.25 -4.52
CA HIS A 88 12.67 -11.43 -3.20
C HIS A 88 12.80 -10.16 -2.35
N GLY A 89 11.69 -9.70 -1.75
CA GLY A 89 11.65 -8.46 -0.96
C GLY A 89 11.67 -7.15 -1.75
N THR A 90 11.68 -7.18 -3.08
CA THR A 90 11.52 -5.97 -3.92
C THR A 90 10.06 -5.72 -4.26
N THR A 91 9.72 -4.54 -4.80
CA THR A 91 8.37 -4.27 -5.27
C THR A 91 8.07 -5.05 -6.55
N MET A 92 7.03 -5.88 -6.52
CA MET A 92 6.53 -6.61 -7.70
C MET A 92 6.20 -5.63 -8.84
N PRO A 93 6.88 -5.73 -10.00
CA PRO A 93 6.62 -4.82 -11.11
C PRO A 93 5.18 -4.96 -11.61
N CYS A 94 4.54 -3.84 -11.94
CA CYS A 94 3.20 -3.83 -12.53
C CYS A 94 3.08 -2.72 -13.57
N LYS A 95 2.42 -3.03 -14.69
CA LYS A 95 2.20 -2.09 -15.78
C LYS A 95 1.45 -0.85 -15.27
N GLY A 96 1.93 0.33 -15.66
CA GLY A 96 1.38 1.62 -15.22
C GLY A 96 1.88 2.14 -13.87
N ILE A 97 2.50 1.28 -13.05
CA ILE A 97 3.04 1.66 -11.73
C ILE A 97 4.57 1.71 -11.77
N THR A 98 5.21 0.68 -12.32
CA THR A 98 6.66 0.58 -12.36
C THR A 98 7.23 1.43 -13.50
N PRO A 99 8.17 2.34 -13.23
CA PRO A 99 8.87 3.05 -14.29
C PRO A 99 9.57 2.03 -15.18
N LEU A 100 9.29 2.06 -16.48
CA LEU A 100 10.00 1.21 -17.43
C LEU A 100 11.45 1.70 -17.51
N SER A 101 12.35 1.03 -16.77
CA SER A 101 13.77 1.08 -17.04
C SER A 101 13.94 0.79 -18.53
N GLY A 102 14.60 1.66 -19.31
CA GLY A 102 14.60 1.72 -20.78
C GLY A 102 15.02 0.47 -21.57
N ASN A 103 15.07 -0.70 -20.93
CA ASN A 103 15.14 -2.00 -21.54
C ASN A 103 13.77 -2.42 -22.10
N THR A 104 13.64 -2.36 -23.43
CA THR A 104 12.45 -2.76 -24.18
C THR A 104 12.12 -4.25 -24.09
N ASN A 105 13.04 -5.09 -23.60
CA ASN A 105 12.84 -6.53 -23.49
C ASN A 105 12.23 -6.98 -22.15
N LEU A 106 12.02 -6.06 -21.21
CA LEU A 106 11.42 -6.38 -19.92
C LEU A 106 9.92 -6.65 -20.10
N LEU A 107 9.49 -7.86 -19.71
CA LEU A 107 8.07 -8.17 -19.63
C LEU A 107 7.55 -7.65 -18.29
N VAL A 108 6.56 -6.77 -18.31
CA VAL A 108 5.94 -6.25 -17.09
C VAL A 108 4.52 -6.81 -16.99
N PRO A 109 4.17 -7.52 -15.91
CA PRO A 109 2.83 -8.07 -15.74
C PRO A 109 1.83 -6.94 -15.56
N ASP A 110 0.59 -7.18 -16.00
CA ASP A 110 -0.54 -6.30 -15.73
C ASP A 110 -1.49 -6.99 -14.77
N PHE A 111 -1.33 -6.72 -13.47
CA PHE A 111 -2.17 -7.31 -12.44
C PHE A 111 -3.58 -6.71 -12.35
N HIS A 112 -3.84 -5.61 -13.08
CA HIS A 112 -5.17 -5.03 -13.22
C HIS A 112 -6.00 -5.81 -14.25
N CYS A 113 -5.34 -6.43 -15.22
CA CYS A 113 -5.98 -7.29 -16.20
C CYS A 113 -6.18 -8.74 -15.68
N ASP A 114 -6.94 -9.50 -16.47
CA ASP A 114 -7.10 -10.94 -16.28
C ASP A 114 -5.80 -11.71 -16.58
N ILE A 115 -5.69 -12.92 -16.04
CA ILE A 115 -4.58 -13.83 -16.33
C ILE A 115 -4.46 -14.16 -17.82
N ASN A 116 -5.57 -14.07 -18.55
CA ASN A 116 -5.62 -14.32 -19.99
C ASN A 116 -5.24 -13.12 -20.86
N ASP A 117 -4.91 -11.97 -20.27
CA ASP A 117 -4.39 -10.82 -21.01
C ASP A 117 -3.17 -11.21 -21.87
N PRO A 118 -3.03 -10.71 -23.12
CA PRO A 118 -1.90 -11.05 -23.97
C PRO A 118 -0.52 -10.83 -23.32
N THR A 119 -0.37 -9.80 -22.49
CA THR A 119 0.88 -9.50 -21.77
C THR A 119 1.18 -10.58 -20.72
N ASN A 120 0.17 -10.94 -19.93
CA ASN A 120 0.29 -11.94 -18.87
C ASN A 120 0.48 -13.35 -19.45
N LYS A 121 -0.23 -13.68 -20.54
CA LYS A 121 -0.04 -14.93 -21.29
C LYS A 121 1.34 -15.05 -21.90
N LEU A 122 1.92 -13.94 -22.39
CA LEU A 122 3.27 -13.94 -22.93
C LEU A 122 4.31 -14.28 -21.86
N ILE A 123 4.17 -13.73 -20.66
CA ILE A 123 5.03 -14.06 -19.51
C ILE A 123 4.93 -15.55 -19.17
N GLN A 124 3.71 -16.07 -19.03
CA GLN A 124 3.47 -17.50 -18.73
C GLN A 124 4.08 -18.41 -19.82
N THR A 125 3.83 -18.09 -21.10
CA THR A 125 4.32 -18.88 -22.23
C THR A 125 5.84 -18.89 -22.31
N ARG A 126 6.48 -17.74 -22.08
CA ARG A 126 7.94 -17.64 -22.10
C ARG A 126 8.57 -18.36 -20.91
N ALA A 127 7.96 -18.26 -19.72
CA ALA A 127 8.40 -19.00 -18.54
C ALA A 127 8.27 -20.52 -18.73
N ALA A 128 7.15 -20.98 -19.30
CA ALA A 128 6.92 -22.39 -19.62
C ALA A 128 7.96 -22.93 -20.61
N ARG A 129 8.29 -22.17 -21.66
CA ARG A 129 9.33 -22.54 -22.64
C ARG A 129 10.71 -22.63 -21.99
N MET A 130 11.08 -21.65 -21.17
CA MET A 130 12.35 -21.67 -20.43
C MET A 130 12.43 -22.87 -19.48
N GLY A 131 11.33 -23.20 -18.80
CA GLY A 131 11.24 -24.39 -17.95
C GLY A 131 11.43 -25.68 -18.75
N LEU A 132 10.77 -25.78 -19.91
CA LEU A 132 10.87 -26.95 -20.79
C LEU A 132 12.30 -27.15 -21.30
N GLU A 133 12.93 -26.09 -21.82
CA GLU A 133 14.30 -26.12 -22.34
C GLU A 133 15.29 -26.54 -21.23
N ALA A 134 15.12 -26.01 -20.02
CA ALA A 134 15.97 -26.31 -18.88
C ALA A 134 15.86 -27.77 -18.41
N GLU A 135 14.65 -28.34 -18.41
CA GLU A 135 14.43 -29.72 -17.94
C GLU A 135 14.64 -30.79 -19.02
N SER A 136 14.41 -30.46 -20.30
CA SER A 136 14.57 -31.42 -21.40
C SER A 136 16.01 -31.90 -21.57
N GLY A 137 16.99 -31.03 -21.30
CA GLY A 137 18.42 -31.40 -21.32
C GLY A 137 18.90 -32.08 -20.04
N ASN A 138 18.11 -32.11 -18.97
CA ASN A 138 18.54 -32.56 -17.65
C ASN A 138 18.19 -34.03 -17.43
N SER A 139 19.08 -34.96 -17.81
CA SER A 139 18.87 -36.41 -17.62
C SER A 139 18.81 -36.86 -16.15
N ALA A 140 19.33 -36.03 -15.23
CA ALA A 140 19.31 -36.26 -13.78
C ALA A 140 18.27 -35.38 -13.04
N GLY A 141 17.35 -34.75 -13.77
CA GLY A 141 16.36 -33.82 -13.22
C GLY A 141 15.37 -34.43 -12.23
N ASN A 142 14.73 -33.56 -11.44
CA ASN A 142 13.78 -33.94 -10.38
C ASN A 142 12.45 -34.53 -10.89
N VAL A 143 12.25 -34.61 -12.21
CA VAL A 143 11.09 -35.26 -12.82
C VAL A 143 11.49 -36.68 -13.23
N PRO A 144 10.88 -37.73 -12.62
CA PRO A 144 11.07 -39.13 -12.99
C PRO A 144 10.89 -39.34 -14.50
N LYS A 145 11.67 -40.23 -15.10
CA LYS A 145 11.71 -40.42 -16.57
C LYS A 145 10.34 -40.81 -17.12
N GLU A 146 9.61 -41.61 -16.37
CA GLU A 146 8.28 -42.15 -16.64
C GLU A 146 7.22 -41.03 -16.70
N LEU A 147 7.47 -39.92 -15.99
CA LEU A 147 6.56 -38.79 -15.90
C LEU A 147 6.88 -37.68 -16.91
N ARG A 148 8.03 -37.72 -17.59
CA ARG A 148 8.49 -36.62 -18.46
C ARG A 148 7.57 -36.40 -19.65
N ASP A 149 7.15 -37.45 -20.34
CA ASP A 149 6.30 -37.32 -21.53
C ASP A 149 4.92 -36.72 -21.19
N LYS A 150 4.47 -36.92 -19.95
CA LYS A 150 3.21 -36.35 -19.43
C LYS A 150 3.39 -34.91 -18.94
N TRP A 151 4.41 -34.66 -18.13
CA TRP A 151 4.54 -33.41 -17.35
C TRP A 151 5.46 -32.37 -17.99
N LEU A 152 6.47 -32.78 -18.76
CA LEU A 152 7.40 -31.89 -19.47
C LEU A 152 6.91 -31.62 -20.90
N THR A 153 5.69 -31.13 -21.02
CA THR A 153 5.14 -30.63 -22.29
C THR A 153 4.88 -29.13 -22.18
N LEU A 154 5.01 -28.40 -23.29
CA LEU A 154 4.76 -26.96 -23.28
C LEU A 154 3.34 -26.60 -22.78
N PRO A 155 2.25 -27.28 -23.23
CA PRO A 155 0.92 -27.00 -22.73
C PRO A 155 0.78 -27.22 -21.22
N MET A 156 1.36 -28.31 -20.69
CA MET A 156 1.32 -28.57 -19.25
C MET A 156 2.03 -27.46 -18.47
N LEU A 157 3.24 -27.08 -18.89
CA LEU A 157 4.00 -26.02 -18.21
C LEU A 157 3.32 -24.65 -18.32
N GLN A 158 2.57 -24.39 -19.39
CA GLN A 158 1.73 -23.17 -19.49
C GLN A 158 0.60 -23.18 -18.47
N GLU A 159 -0.08 -24.31 -18.29
CA GLU A 159 -1.10 -24.47 -17.24
C GLU A 159 -0.52 -24.32 -15.83
N LEU A 160 0.69 -24.84 -15.59
CA LEU A 160 1.40 -24.61 -14.31
C LEU A 160 1.79 -23.15 -14.12
N GLY A 161 2.10 -22.42 -15.20
CA GLY A 161 2.28 -20.97 -15.18
C GLY A 161 0.98 -20.23 -14.82
N HIS A 162 -0.14 -20.67 -15.38
CA HIS A 162 -1.47 -20.15 -15.06
C HIS A 162 -1.81 -20.39 -13.57
N ALA A 163 -1.54 -21.59 -13.08
CA ALA A 163 -1.67 -21.96 -11.66
C ALA A 163 -0.78 -21.13 -10.72
N SER A 164 0.36 -20.64 -11.19
CA SER A 164 1.31 -19.85 -10.39
C SER A 164 0.93 -18.36 -10.27
N TRP A 165 0.08 -17.86 -11.17
CA TRP A 165 -0.27 -16.44 -11.23
C TRP A 165 -0.98 -15.88 -9.99
N PRO A 166 -1.93 -16.60 -9.33
CA PRO A 166 -2.56 -16.11 -8.11
C PRO A 166 -1.54 -15.72 -7.03
N ASN A 167 -0.47 -16.50 -6.87
CA ASN A 167 0.61 -16.20 -5.92
C ASN A 167 1.33 -14.89 -6.28
N MET A 168 1.70 -14.71 -7.56
CA MET A 168 2.32 -13.45 -8.01
C MET A 168 1.40 -12.24 -7.77
N LYS A 169 0.10 -12.41 -8.06
CA LYS A 169 -0.91 -11.37 -7.85
C LYS A 169 -1.10 -11.08 -6.36
N GLN A 170 -0.97 -12.08 -5.49
CA GLN A 170 -1.05 -11.90 -4.04
C GLN A 170 0.16 -11.14 -3.51
N ILE A 171 1.38 -11.44 -3.99
CA ILE A 171 2.59 -10.66 -3.67
C ILE A 171 2.42 -9.20 -4.10
N TYR A 172 1.92 -8.97 -5.33
CA TYR A 172 1.60 -7.63 -5.80
C TYR A 172 0.59 -6.91 -4.89
N LYS A 173 -0.51 -7.58 -4.53
CA LYS A 173 -1.51 -7.02 -3.61
C LYS A 173 -0.92 -6.72 -2.24
N ALA A 174 -0.10 -7.60 -1.68
CA ALA A 174 0.56 -7.37 -0.40
C ALA A 174 1.48 -6.14 -0.44
N HIS A 175 2.16 -5.90 -1.57
CA HIS A 175 2.96 -4.68 -1.79
C HIS A 175 2.10 -3.42 -1.90
N LEU A 176 0.92 -3.51 -2.54
CA LEU A 176 -0.04 -2.41 -2.59
C LEU A 176 -0.67 -2.12 -1.21
N ASP A 177 -1.08 -3.15 -0.48
CA ASP A 177 -1.99 -3.03 0.66
C ASP A 177 -1.37 -2.33 1.88
N HIS A 178 -0.05 -2.37 2.08
CA HIS A 178 0.42 -2.26 3.46
C HIS A 178 1.61 -1.34 3.75
N ALA A 179 2.50 -1.05 2.80
CA ALA A 179 3.67 -0.20 3.07
C ALA A 179 3.71 1.06 2.20
N ILE A 180 3.47 0.92 0.90
CA ILE A 180 3.52 2.02 -0.07
C ILE A 180 2.32 2.96 0.16
N PHE A 181 1.12 2.42 0.29
CA PHE A 181 -0.08 3.24 0.45
C PHE A 181 -0.15 3.97 1.80
N LYS A 182 0.30 3.35 2.90
CA LYS A 182 0.23 3.98 4.25
C LYS A 182 1.42 4.88 4.58
N SER A 183 2.66 4.49 4.27
CA SER A 183 3.84 5.29 4.62
C SER A 183 4.12 6.42 3.63
N GLN A 184 3.75 6.26 2.35
CA GLN A 184 3.97 7.32 1.36
C GLN A 184 2.82 8.32 1.37
N PHE A 185 1.55 7.90 1.44
CA PHE A 185 0.42 8.85 1.35
C PHE A 185 0.04 9.54 2.67
N VAL A 186 0.42 8.97 3.83
CA VAL A 186 0.16 9.57 5.16
C VAL A 186 1.49 10.07 5.73
N HIS A 187 2.23 10.87 4.96
CA HIS A 187 3.31 11.68 5.54
C HIS A 187 2.67 12.76 6.40
N GLU A 188 3.21 13.06 7.57
CA GLU A 188 2.75 14.14 8.46
C GLU A 188 2.63 15.52 7.78
N HIS A 189 3.27 15.72 6.62
CA HIS A 189 3.18 16.96 5.84
C HIS A 189 2.03 16.94 4.82
N TRP A 190 1.41 15.77 4.58
CA TRP A 190 0.35 15.54 3.60
C TRP A 190 -1.00 15.34 4.28
N VAL A 191 -1.00 14.76 5.47
CA VAL A 191 -2.12 14.89 6.40
C VAL A 191 -2.18 16.37 6.77
N GLY A 192 -3.33 17.01 6.60
CA GLY A 192 -3.48 18.44 6.88
C GLY A 192 -2.91 18.78 8.24
N LYS A 193 -2.37 20.00 8.41
CA LYS A 193 -2.00 20.42 9.75
C LYS A 193 -3.27 20.43 10.61
N GLU A 194 -3.23 19.73 11.73
CA GLU A 194 -4.21 19.89 12.79
C GLU A 194 -3.79 21.12 13.58
N TRP A 195 -4.62 22.16 13.56
CA TRP A 195 -4.38 23.36 14.37
C TRP A 195 -5.34 23.27 15.53
N SER A 196 -4.80 23.14 16.73
CA SER A 196 -5.57 23.44 17.91
C SER A 196 -5.62 24.96 17.99
N CYS A 197 -6.79 25.56 17.71
CA CYS A 197 -7.00 27.00 17.81
C CYS A 197 -6.82 27.55 19.25
N ASN A 198 -6.28 26.74 20.18
CA ASN A 198 -5.89 27.09 21.54
C ASN A 198 -4.47 27.68 21.63
N GLU A 199 -3.55 27.42 20.69
CA GLU A 199 -2.15 27.84 20.82
C GLU A 199 -2.01 29.36 20.78
N ASP A 200 -2.91 30.02 20.03
CA ASP A 200 -2.97 31.47 19.92
C ASP A 200 -3.88 32.12 20.98
N GLY A 201 -4.45 31.33 21.90
CA GLY A 201 -5.48 31.78 22.85
C GLY A 201 -6.82 32.13 22.18
N MET A 202 -7.03 31.74 20.92
CA MET A 202 -8.15 32.17 20.08
C MET A 202 -9.38 31.23 20.08
N LYS A 203 -9.49 30.28 21.02
CA LYS A 203 -10.77 29.62 21.38
C LYS A 203 -11.74 30.61 22.04
N SER A 204 -11.93 31.76 21.40
CA SER A 204 -12.88 32.78 21.79
C SER A 204 -14.30 32.23 21.62
N GLN A 205 -15.23 32.65 22.47
CA GLN A 205 -16.65 32.35 22.31
C GLN A 205 -17.14 32.67 20.89
N THR A 206 -16.61 33.73 20.28
CA THR A 206 -16.90 34.12 18.89
C THR A 206 -16.54 33.04 17.86
N TRP A 207 -15.46 32.29 18.06
CA TRP A 207 -15.08 31.19 17.17
C TRP A 207 -15.99 29.97 17.36
N GLN A 208 -16.31 29.61 18.61
CA GLN A 208 -17.26 28.53 18.91
C GLN A 208 -18.67 28.85 18.39
N ASP A 209 -19.13 30.10 18.56
CA ASP A 209 -20.40 30.58 18.04
C ASP A 209 -20.44 30.52 16.50
N TRP A 210 -19.33 30.83 15.84
CA TRP A 210 -19.20 30.70 14.38
C TRP A 210 -19.30 29.25 13.92
N LEU A 211 -18.59 28.32 14.59
CA LEU A 211 -18.69 26.89 14.29
C LEU A 211 -20.10 26.34 14.54
N TYR A 212 -20.77 26.80 15.59
CA TYR A 212 -22.17 26.46 15.87
C TYR A 212 -23.10 27.01 14.79
N ALA A 213 -22.93 28.26 14.37
CA ALA A 213 -23.72 28.85 13.29
C ALA A 213 -23.56 28.11 11.95
N MET A 214 -22.38 27.53 11.72
CA MET A 214 -22.10 26.66 10.56
C MET A 214 -22.65 25.23 10.71
N GLY A 215 -23.24 24.89 11.86
CA GLY A 215 -23.79 23.56 12.16
C GLY A 215 -22.72 22.49 12.43
N MET A 216 -21.48 22.90 12.72
CA MET A 216 -20.36 21.99 12.99
C MET A 216 -20.28 21.59 14.48
N LEU A 217 -20.82 22.44 15.36
CA LEU A 217 -21.00 22.17 16.79
C LEU A 217 -22.48 22.10 17.15
N LEU A 218 -22.79 21.29 18.15
CA LEU A 218 -24.08 21.27 18.84
C LEU A 218 -24.10 22.34 19.94
N VAL A 219 -25.30 22.71 20.42
CA VAL A 219 -25.45 23.76 21.45
C VAL A 219 -24.61 23.46 22.70
N PHE A 220 -24.66 22.22 23.19
CA PHE A 220 -23.92 21.84 24.39
C PHE A 220 -22.40 21.77 24.16
N GLU A 221 -21.95 21.51 22.93
CA GLU A 221 -20.52 21.51 22.59
C GLU A 221 -19.99 22.95 22.48
N ARG A 222 -20.79 23.85 21.92
CA ARG A 222 -20.46 25.28 21.84
C ARG A 222 -20.25 25.90 23.22
N ASP A 223 -21.05 25.48 24.20
CA ASP A 223 -21.02 26.03 25.56
C ASP A 223 -20.03 25.29 26.49
N ASP A 224 -19.30 24.29 25.98
CA ASP A 224 -18.31 23.52 26.74
C ASP A 224 -16.93 24.21 26.65
N PRO A 225 -16.43 24.82 27.75
CA PRO A 225 -15.13 25.50 27.76
C PRO A 225 -13.95 24.53 27.65
N ASP A 226 -14.16 23.25 27.97
CA ASP A 226 -13.13 22.21 27.94
C ASP A 226 -13.15 21.41 26.63
N LEU A 227 -14.03 21.77 25.67
CA LEU A 227 -14.09 21.09 24.39
C LEU A 227 -12.77 21.22 23.64
N ASP A 228 -12.15 20.08 23.37
CA ASP A 228 -10.99 20.03 22.51
C ASP A 228 -11.42 19.86 21.05
N VAL A 229 -11.13 20.88 20.25
CA VAL A 229 -11.49 20.95 18.84
C VAL A 229 -10.23 21.19 18.03
N TRP A 230 -10.02 20.34 17.04
CA TRP A 230 -8.93 20.45 16.07
C TRP A 230 -9.50 20.86 14.73
N GLU A 231 -8.97 21.94 14.20
CA GLU A 231 -9.25 22.34 12.83
C GLU A 231 -8.37 21.51 11.88
N VAL A 232 -9.01 20.86 10.91
CA VAL A 232 -8.33 20.08 9.89
C VAL A 232 -8.35 20.88 8.59
N CYS A 233 -7.19 21.41 8.19
CA CYS A 233 -7.06 22.20 6.96
C CYS A 233 -6.70 21.31 5.76
N GLN A 234 -7.36 21.51 4.62
CA GLN A 234 -7.05 20.78 3.37
C GLN A 234 -5.84 21.44 2.66
N PRO A 235 -4.84 20.69 2.17
CA PRO A 235 -3.81 21.28 1.34
C PRO A 235 -4.41 21.77 0.00
N VAL A 236 -4.14 23.01 -0.41
CA VAL A 236 -4.70 23.59 -1.66
C VAL A 236 -4.38 22.76 -2.92
N TRP A 237 -3.26 22.04 -2.88
CA TRP A 237 -2.79 21.21 -3.99
C TRP A 237 -3.41 19.82 -3.97
N LEU A 238 -4.03 19.37 -2.88
CA LEU A 238 -4.50 18.00 -2.73
C LEU A 238 -5.89 17.82 -3.37
N ASN A 239 -6.03 16.75 -4.15
CA ASN A 239 -7.29 16.35 -4.75
C ASN A 239 -8.37 16.14 -3.67
N LYS A 240 -9.53 16.74 -3.87
CA LYS A 240 -10.62 16.74 -2.90
C LYS A 240 -11.18 15.35 -2.58
N ALA A 241 -11.27 14.46 -3.57
CA ALA A 241 -11.72 13.09 -3.34
C ALA A 241 -10.73 12.33 -2.45
N LEU A 242 -9.44 12.54 -2.67
CA LEU A 242 -8.38 11.94 -1.85
C LEU A 242 -8.35 12.53 -0.43
N TRP A 243 -8.60 13.83 -0.29
CA TRP A 243 -8.74 14.47 1.02
C TRP A 243 -9.84 13.81 1.87
N HIS A 244 -11.02 13.62 1.29
CA HIS A 244 -12.13 12.95 1.99
C HIS A 244 -11.80 11.50 2.34
N PHE A 245 -11.08 10.79 1.46
CA PHE A 245 -10.56 9.47 1.77
C PHE A 245 -9.64 9.49 3.00
N PHE A 246 -8.69 10.44 3.09
CA PHE A 246 -7.82 10.56 4.26
C PHE A 246 -8.58 10.85 5.54
N GLN A 247 -9.57 11.75 5.50
CA GLN A 247 -10.39 12.02 6.67
C GLN A 247 -11.13 10.77 7.17
N GLY A 248 -11.66 9.96 6.24
CA GLY A 248 -12.25 8.66 6.58
C GLY A 248 -11.24 7.71 7.23
N ALA A 249 -10.05 7.57 6.64
CA ALA A 249 -9.02 6.69 7.15
C ALA A 249 -8.50 7.10 8.55
N ILE A 250 -8.39 8.41 8.81
CA ILE A 250 -8.01 8.95 10.13
C ILE A 250 -9.10 8.64 11.15
N ALA A 251 -10.37 8.84 10.80
CA ALA A 251 -11.50 8.53 11.67
C ALA A 251 -11.59 7.02 11.98
N ASP A 252 -11.37 6.16 10.98
CA ASP A 252 -11.32 4.71 11.15
C ASP A 252 -10.20 4.31 12.11
N TYR A 253 -9.01 4.86 11.92
CA TYR A 253 -7.87 4.61 12.79
C TYR A 253 -8.12 5.07 14.24
N ALA A 254 -8.75 6.22 14.44
CA ALA A 254 -9.12 6.70 15.77
C ALA A 254 -10.09 5.73 16.46
N ARG A 255 -11.13 5.27 15.74
CA ARG A 255 -12.09 4.28 16.25
C ARG A 255 -11.44 2.95 16.60
N GLU A 256 -10.58 2.43 15.74
CA GLU A 256 -9.83 1.19 15.99
C GLU A 256 -8.91 1.32 17.21
N SER A 257 -8.23 2.46 17.34
CA SER A 257 -7.34 2.73 18.47
C SER A 257 -8.10 2.76 19.80
N ALA A 258 -9.29 3.36 19.81
CA ALA A 258 -10.18 3.36 20.98
C ALA A 258 -10.64 1.94 21.35
N ALA A 259 -10.98 1.11 20.36
CA ALA A 259 -11.43 -0.27 20.58
C ALA A 259 -10.34 -1.18 21.19
N TRP A 260 -9.06 -0.90 20.94
CA TRP A 260 -7.95 -1.72 21.45
C TRP A 260 -7.51 -1.40 22.87
N GLY A 261 -8.18 -0.48 23.57
CA GLY A 261 -7.90 -0.17 24.98
C GLY A 261 -6.46 0.30 25.24
N ARG A 262 -5.75 0.76 24.19
CA ARG A 262 -4.38 1.27 24.29
C ARG A 262 -4.43 2.69 24.83
N GLY A 263 -4.48 2.79 26.17
CA GLY A 263 -4.34 4.04 26.91
C GLY A 263 -5.58 4.39 27.72
N LYS A 264 -5.51 4.21 29.03
CA LYS A 264 -6.47 4.75 30.01
C LYS A 264 -6.31 6.25 30.25
N SER A 265 -5.40 6.92 29.54
CA SER A 265 -5.44 8.37 29.46
C SER A 265 -6.78 8.71 28.83
N LYS A 266 -7.61 9.47 29.53
CA LYS A 266 -8.76 10.17 28.96
C LYS A 266 -8.20 11.16 27.92
N VAL A 267 -7.72 10.65 26.80
CA VAL A 267 -7.57 11.45 25.60
C VAL A 267 -9.01 11.77 25.27
N HIS A 268 -9.47 12.93 25.74
CA HIS A 268 -10.73 13.50 25.28
C HIS A 268 -10.67 13.40 23.77
N GLU A 269 -11.63 12.67 23.19
CA GLU A 269 -11.65 12.37 21.77
C GLU A 269 -11.85 13.71 21.06
N ALA A 270 -10.73 14.34 20.72
CA ALA A 270 -10.75 15.72 20.31
C ALA A 270 -11.49 15.82 18.98
N LYS A 271 -12.50 16.69 18.94
CA LYS A 271 -13.41 16.79 17.81
C LYS A 271 -12.67 17.44 16.65
N ARG A 272 -12.52 16.70 15.55
CA ARG A 272 -11.91 17.21 14.33
C ARG A 272 -12.98 17.85 13.44
N ILE A 273 -12.77 19.09 13.04
CA ILE A 273 -13.70 19.86 12.21
C ILE A 273 -12.97 20.36 10.96
N ASP A 274 -13.54 20.05 9.79
CA ASP A 274 -13.10 20.63 8.52
C ASP A 274 -13.77 22.00 8.35
N CYS A 275 -13.06 23.06 8.69
CA CYS A 275 -13.52 24.44 8.52
C CYS A 275 -13.48 24.92 7.06
N ARG A 276 -13.15 24.03 6.11
CA ARG A 276 -12.88 24.32 4.69
C ARG A 276 -11.72 25.30 4.50
N CYS A 277 -10.91 25.48 5.54
CA CYS A 277 -9.69 26.22 5.44
C CYS A 277 -8.70 25.42 4.60
N THR A 278 -8.02 26.15 3.73
CA THR A 278 -6.97 25.56 2.91
C THR A 278 -5.63 26.14 3.34
N PHE A 279 -4.59 25.31 3.29
CA PHE A 279 -3.25 25.75 3.61
C PHE A 279 -2.31 25.54 2.44
N PHE A 280 -1.38 26.48 2.27
CA PHE A 280 -0.46 26.57 1.13
C PHE A 280 0.87 25.84 1.36
N LEU A 281 0.95 24.97 2.38
CA LEU A 281 2.19 24.24 2.64
C LEU A 281 2.47 23.29 1.47
N LYS A 282 3.66 23.45 0.91
CA LYS A 282 4.15 22.58 -0.14
C LYS A 282 4.64 21.27 0.49
N PRO A 283 4.37 20.13 -0.15
CA PRO A 283 4.96 18.89 0.31
C PRO A 283 6.48 18.96 0.06
N SER A 284 7.26 18.43 1.00
CA SER A 284 8.73 18.35 0.88
C SER A 284 9.19 17.37 -0.21
N TRP A 285 8.27 16.54 -0.70
CA TRP A 285 8.48 15.52 -1.73
C TRP A 285 7.45 15.69 -2.85
N THR A 286 7.80 15.30 -4.08
CA THR A 286 6.86 15.31 -5.22
C THR A 286 5.65 14.40 -4.93
N PRO A 287 4.42 14.93 -4.76
CA PRO A 287 3.23 14.12 -4.64
C PRO A 287 2.93 13.42 -5.97
N TYR A 288 2.23 12.27 -5.89
CA TYR A 288 1.81 11.57 -7.09
C TYR A 288 0.84 12.42 -7.93
N ASN A 289 0.87 12.26 -9.25
CA ASN A 289 -0.01 13.01 -10.15
C ASN A 289 -1.51 12.86 -9.82
N CYS A 290 -1.93 11.71 -9.29
CA CYS A 290 -3.31 11.48 -8.86
C CYS A 290 -3.69 12.20 -7.56
N MET A 291 -2.70 12.66 -6.78
CA MET A 291 -2.92 13.42 -5.55
C MET A 291 -3.13 14.89 -5.82
N ILE A 292 -2.68 15.41 -6.96
CA ILE A 292 -2.70 16.85 -7.24
C ILE A 292 -4.08 17.24 -7.77
N HIS A 293 -4.64 18.32 -7.25
CA HIS A 293 -5.87 18.95 -7.75
C HIS A 293 -5.65 19.48 -9.17
N GLU A 294 -6.58 19.22 -10.10
CA GLU A 294 -6.41 19.52 -11.53
C GLU A 294 -6.09 21.00 -11.82
N LEU A 295 -6.72 21.95 -11.11
CA LEU A 295 -6.40 23.37 -11.24
C LEU A 295 -4.95 23.68 -10.82
N TRP A 296 -4.52 23.12 -9.69
CA TRP A 296 -3.17 23.32 -9.17
C TRP A 296 -2.11 22.71 -10.10
N LYS A 297 -2.44 21.56 -10.69
CA LYS A 297 -1.63 20.87 -11.70
C LYS A 297 -1.37 21.73 -12.94
N GLY A 298 -2.37 22.50 -13.39
CA GLY A 298 -2.24 23.38 -14.55
C GLY A 298 -1.49 24.69 -14.26
N GLU A 299 -1.71 25.27 -13.08
CA GLU A 299 -1.23 26.63 -12.77
C GLU A 299 0.09 26.67 -12.00
N GLU A 300 0.30 25.74 -11.06
CA GLU A 300 1.37 25.83 -10.07
C GLU A 300 2.43 24.75 -10.24
N LEU A 301 2.07 23.56 -10.75
CA LEU A 301 3.04 22.47 -10.95
C LEU A 301 4.15 22.86 -11.95
N LEU A 302 3.80 23.58 -13.02
CA LEU A 302 4.76 24.03 -14.04
C LEU A 302 5.72 25.11 -13.52
N LYS A 303 5.36 25.82 -12.45
CA LYS A 303 6.21 26.84 -11.81
C LYS A 303 7.26 26.22 -10.88
N GLN A 304 7.16 24.92 -10.57
CA GLN A 304 8.02 24.24 -9.61
C GLN A 304 9.00 23.31 -10.32
N LEU A 305 10.06 23.89 -10.87
CA LEU A 305 11.16 23.16 -11.53
C LEU A 305 12.06 22.40 -10.55
N ASP A 306 11.99 22.71 -9.25
CA ASP A 306 12.99 22.30 -8.24
C ASP A 306 12.57 21.14 -7.34
N TRP A 307 11.47 20.44 -7.63
CA TRP A 307 11.17 19.22 -6.88
C TRP A 307 12.23 18.16 -7.19
N ILE A 308 13.10 17.89 -6.19
CA ILE A 308 14.09 16.81 -6.23
C ILE A 308 13.30 15.50 -6.35
N ARG A 309 13.51 14.79 -7.47
CA ARG A 309 12.96 13.46 -7.70
C ARG A 309 13.81 12.38 -7.04
#